data_AF-A0A2D0JJX6-F1
#
_entry.id   AF-A0A2D0JJX6-F1
#
_cell.length_a   1.000
_cell.length_b   1.000
_cell.length_c   1.000
_cell.angle_alpha   90.00
_cell.angle_beta   90.00
_cell.angle_gamma   90.00
#
_symmetry.space_group_name_H-M   'P 1'
#
loop_
_entity.id
_entity.type
_entity.pdbx_description
1 polymer ?
#
loop_
_entity_poly.entity_id
_entity_poly.type
_entity_poly.pdbx_seq_one_letter_code
_entity_poly.pdbx_strand_id
1 'polypeptide(L)'
;MSITCQDLLNFAEDCSSRNDEVGYRNAISRAYYAAYHNVYPAMQGGPKDNHQGLIDYLKTDSWKGNEIYNKTDLIALGYMLQSLKDNRILSDYKLSHDMNETDARVAITTSKKVFEKITEMTKSKIA
;
A
#
# COMPACT_ATOMS: atom_id res chain seq x y z
N MET A 1 -4.08 19.49 12.71
CA MET A 1 -4.32 18.08 13.08
C MET A 1 -3.59 17.19 12.09
N SER A 2 -2.94 16.13 12.58
CA SER A 2 -2.38 15.07 11.74
C SER A 2 -3.46 14.04 11.37
N ILE A 3 -3.23 13.29 10.29
CA ILE A 3 -4.10 12.18 9.84
C ILE A 3 -3.38 10.83 9.99
N THR A 4 -4.14 9.74 9.92
CA THR A 4 -3.66 8.36 9.97
C THR A 4 -3.67 7.70 8.59
N CYS A 5 -3.02 6.54 8.46
CA CYS A 5 -3.14 5.73 7.24
C CYS A 5 -4.57 5.19 7.02
N GLN A 6 -5.35 4.99 8.10
CA GLN A 6 -6.75 4.61 7.99
C GLN A 6 -7.60 5.74 7.40
N ASP A 7 -7.33 6.99 7.77
CA ASP A 7 -8.02 8.15 7.19
C ASP A 7 -7.77 8.26 5.68
N LEU A 8 -6.56 7.95 5.23
CA LEU A 8 -6.24 7.87 3.79
C LEU A 8 -7.00 6.77 3.07
N LEU A 9 -7.19 5.61 3.72
CA LEU A 9 -7.95 4.50 3.14
C LEU A 9 -9.45 4.84 3.05
N ASN A 10 -10.03 5.42 4.10
CA ASN A 10 -11.42 5.87 4.09
C ASN A 10 -11.63 6.93 3.00
N PHE A 11 -10.71 7.89 2.88
CA PHE A 11 -10.79 8.91 1.83
C PHE A 11 -10.63 8.33 0.42
N ALA A 12 -9.92 7.20 0.25
CA ALA A 12 -9.87 6.51 -1.03
C ALA A 12 -11.26 5.98 -1.44
N GLU A 13 -12.03 5.48 -0.49
CA GLU A 13 -13.41 5.02 -0.71
C GLU A 13 -14.33 6.18 -1.09
N ASP A 14 -14.22 7.31 -0.37
CA ASP A 14 -14.96 8.53 -0.68
C ASP A 14 -14.66 9.01 -2.11
N CYS A 15 -13.38 9.02 -2.51
CA CYS A 15 -12.97 9.39 -3.86
C CYS A 15 -13.62 8.48 -4.92
N SER A 16 -13.67 7.18 -4.67
CA SER A 16 -14.26 6.21 -5.60
C SER A 16 -15.77 6.42 -5.77
N SER A 17 -16.47 6.95 -4.77
CA SER A 17 -17.91 7.20 -4.84
C SER A 17 -18.31 8.34 -5.79
N ARG A 18 -17.34 9.14 -6.27
CA ARG A 18 -17.60 10.17 -7.29
C ARG A 18 -18.03 9.58 -8.63
N ASN A 19 -17.72 8.31 -8.87
CA ASN A 19 -18.02 7.59 -10.11
C ASN A 19 -17.50 8.29 -11.38
N ASP A 20 -16.37 8.99 -11.26
CA ASP A 20 -15.68 9.67 -12.34
C ASP A 20 -14.19 9.33 -12.34
N GLU A 21 -13.56 9.57 -13.49
CA GLU A 21 -12.13 9.32 -13.73
C GLU A 21 -11.23 9.96 -12.67
N VAL A 22 -11.52 11.22 -12.31
CA VAL A 22 -10.80 11.98 -11.29
C VAL A 22 -10.91 11.31 -9.92
N GLY A 23 -12.10 10.84 -9.56
CA GLY A 23 -12.35 10.08 -8.34
C GLY A 23 -11.56 8.78 -8.31
N TYR A 24 -11.57 8.02 -9.41
CA TYR A 24 -10.82 6.77 -9.52
C TYR A 24 -9.31 6.98 -9.39
N ARG A 25 -8.74 7.99 -10.07
CA ARG A 25 -7.31 8.33 -9.92
C ARG A 25 -6.95 8.64 -8.46
N ASN A 26 -7.76 9.46 -7.80
CA ASN A 26 -7.50 9.84 -6.42
C ASN A 26 -7.69 8.65 -5.46
N ALA A 27 -8.69 7.80 -5.68
CA ALA A 27 -8.87 6.57 -4.90
C ALA A 27 -7.62 5.68 -4.95
N ILE A 28 -7.05 5.46 -6.14
CA ILE A 28 -5.85 4.64 -6.33
C ILE A 28 -4.64 5.25 -5.62
N SER A 29 -4.42 6.55 -5.80
CA SER A 29 -3.32 7.27 -5.15
C SER A 29 -3.40 7.16 -3.62
N ARG A 30 -4.59 7.40 -3.04
CA ARG A 30 -4.81 7.36 -1.60
C ARG A 30 -4.74 5.94 -1.03
N ALA A 31 -5.24 4.94 -1.75
CA ALA A 31 -5.11 3.53 -1.39
C ALA A 31 -3.63 3.10 -1.30
N TYR A 32 -2.80 3.53 -2.25
CA TYR A 32 -1.35 3.29 -2.19
C TYR A 32 -0.70 3.94 -0.96
N TYR A 33 -0.97 5.23 -0.73
CA TYR A 33 -0.39 5.93 0.41
C TYR A 33 -0.84 5.34 1.75
N ALA A 34 -2.10 4.94 1.88
CA ALA A 34 -2.60 4.23 3.05
C ALA A 34 -1.80 2.95 3.31
N ALA A 35 -1.61 2.10 2.29
CA ALA A 35 -0.86 0.87 2.40
C ALA A 35 0.62 1.12 2.76
N TYR A 36 1.27 2.08 2.09
CA TYR A 36 2.66 2.43 2.36
C TYR A 36 2.85 2.91 3.80
N HIS A 37 2.02 3.84 4.28
CA HIS A 37 2.11 4.37 5.64
C HIS A 37 1.61 3.39 6.71
N ASN A 38 0.99 2.28 6.33
CA ASN A 38 0.70 1.17 7.22
C ASN A 38 1.91 0.21 7.35
N VAL A 39 2.59 -0.10 6.24
CA VAL A 39 3.74 -1.02 6.22
C VAL A 39 5.01 -0.37 6.76
N TYR A 40 5.33 0.85 6.32
CA TYR A 40 6.58 1.54 6.67
C TYR A 40 6.90 1.55 8.17
N PRO A 41 5.99 1.98 9.07
CA PRO A 41 6.29 1.99 10.51
C PRO A 41 6.33 0.59 11.15
N ALA A 42 5.84 -0.44 10.47
CA ALA A 42 5.85 -1.81 10.98
C ALA A 42 7.20 -2.53 10.76
N MET A 43 8.03 -2.04 9.84
CA MET A 43 9.34 -2.62 9.50
C MET A 43 10.45 -2.04 10.40
N GLN A 44 11.35 -2.89 10.87
CA GLN A 44 12.46 -2.47 11.75
C GLN A 44 13.68 -1.99 10.96
N GLY A 45 14.01 -2.67 9.87
CA GLY A 45 15.19 -2.41 9.04
C GLY A 45 14.87 -1.79 7.67
N GLY A 46 13.61 -1.49 7.40
CA GLY A 46 13.17 -0.92 6.11
C GLY A 46 13.85 0.43 5.82
N PRO A 47 14.26 0.70 4.56
CA PRO A 47 14.88 1.96 4.19
C PRO A 47 13.93 3.13 4.39
N LYS A 48 14.47 4.22 4.96
CA LYS A 48 13.71 5.44 5.28
C LYS A 48 13.44 6.28 4.03
N ASP A 49 12.23 6.82 3.95
CA ASP A 49 11.81 7.81 2.95
C ASP A 49 12.04 7.41 1.47
N ASN A 50 12.11 6.10 1.20
CA ASN A 50 12.28 5.57 -0.15
C ASN A 50 11.25 4.48 -0.45
N HIS A 51 10.21 4.86 -1.18
CA HIS A 51 9.11 3.97 -1.54
C HIS A 51 9.55 2.72 -2.30
N GLN A 52 10.40 2.87 -3.33
CA GLN A 52 10.89 1.71 -4.07
C GLN A 52 11.86 0.89 -3.23
N GLY A 53 12.71 1.56 -2.45
CA GLY A 53 13.62 0.90 -1.52
C GLY A 53 12.90 0.00 -0.54
N LEU A 54 11.77 0.44 0.02
CA LEU A 54 10.97 -0.40 0.94
C LEU A 54 10.40 -1.62 0.21
N ILE A 55 9.89 -1.44 -1.00
CA ILE A 55 9.36 -2.54 -1.81
C ILE A 55 10.46 -3.56 -2.16
N ASP A 56 11.63 -3.09 -2.57
CA ASP A 56 12.76 -3.96 -2.90
C ASP A 56 13.29 -4.67 -1.65
N TYR A 57 13.35 -3.96 -0.52
CA TYR A 57 13.72 -4.52 0.77
C TYR A 57 12.82 -5.70 1.14
N LEU A 58 11.50 -5.58 0.93
CA LEU A 58 10.51 -6.62 1.22
C LEU A 58 10.56 -7.81 0.24
N LYS A 59 10.87 -7.57 -1.04
CA LYS A 59 10.86 -8.59 -2.10
C LYS A 59 12.17 -9.37 -2.21
N THR A 60 13.29 -8.79 -1.78
CA THR A 60 14.62 -9.39 -1.87
C THR A 60 14.97 -10.08 -0.56
N ASP A 61 16.26 -10.32 -0.30
CA ASP A 61 16.75 -10.91 0.95
C ASP A 61 17.26 -9.85 1.95
N SER A 62 17.13 -8.55 1.65
CA SER A 62 17.63 -7.46 2.51
C SER A 62 16.99 -7.40 3.90
N TRP A 63 15.81 -7.99 4.09
CA TRP A 63 15.15 -8.13 5.39
C TRP A 63 15.76 -9.22 6.29
N LYS A 64 16.57 -10.13 5.76
CA LYS A 64 17.12 -11.27 6.53
C LYS A 64 17.99 -10.77 7.69
N GLY A 65 17.63 -11.16 8.91
CA GLY A 65 18.30 -10.75 10.14
C GLY A 65 17.92 -9.35 10.64
N ASN A 66 17.11 -8.61 9.89
CA ASN A 66 16.65 -7.27 10.24
C ASN A 66 15.15 -7.22 10.60
N GLU A 67 14.38 -8.23 10.18
CA GLU A 67 12.96 -8.36 10.50
C GLU A 67 12.67 -9.61 11.33
N ILE A 68 11.67 -9.48 12.18
CA ILE A 68 11.11 -10.57 13.01
C ILE A 68 10.01 -11.35 12.29
N TYR A 69 9.55 -10.85 11.14
CA TYR A 69 8.44 -11.45 10.40
C TYR A 69 8.97 -12.52 9.44
N ASN A 70 8.11 -13.49 9.12
CA ASN A 70 8.51 -14.56 8.20
C ASN A 70 8.63 -14.04 6.76
N LYS A 71 9.46 -14.74 5.97
CA LYS A 71 9.75 -14.45 4.56
C LYS A 71 8.50 -14.29 3.71
N THR A 72 7.54 -15.19 3.86
CA THR A 72 6.35 -15.26 2.99
C THR A 72 5.50 -14.02 3.13
N ASP A 73 5.33 -13.53 4.36
CA ASP A 73 4.55 -12.34 4.65
C ASP A 73 5.22 -11.08 4.10
N LEU A 74 6.53 -10.94 4.29
CA LEU A 74 7.30 -9.81 3.77
C LEU A 74 7.24 -9.73 2.24
N ILE A 75 7.46 -10.86 1.56
CA ILE A 75 7.37 -10.92 0.10
C ILE A 75 5.96 -10.59 -0.39
N ALA A 76 4.93 -11.10 0.29
CA ALA A 76 3.54 -10.79 -0.05
C ALA A 76 3.26 -9.27 0.06
N LEU A 77 3.69 -8.62 1.15
CA LEU A 77 3.60 -7.16 1.30
C LEU A 77 4.33 -6.43 0.16
N GLY A 78 5.53 -6.88 -0.18
CA GLY A 78 6.33 -6.31 -1.26
C GLY A 78 5.61 -6.34 -2.62
N TYR A 79 4.99 -7.45 -2.99
CA TYR A 79 4.21 -7.54 -4.23
C TYR A 79 2.94 -6.70 -4.21
N MET A 80 2.22 -6.65 -3.08
CA MET A 80 1.03 -5.80 -2.95
C MET A 80 1.38 -4.32 -3.07
N LEU A 81 2.45 -3.87 -2.40
CA LEU A 81 2.92 -2.48 -2.51
C LEU A 81 3.43 -2.14 -3.91
N GLN A 82 4.13 -3.08 -4.59
CA GLN A 82 4.55 -2.87 -5.97
C GLN A 82 3.35 -2.64 -6.90
N SER A 83 2.33 -3.52 -6.83
CA SER A 83 1.13 -3.38 -7.65
C SER A 83 0.39 -2.06 -7.40
N LEU A 84 0.27 -1.65 -6.13
CA LEU A 84 -0.33 -0.36 -5.79
C LEU A 84 0.50 0.83 -6.30
N LYS A 85 1.84 0.75 -6.19
CA LYS A 85 2.75 1.79 -6.68
C LYS A 85 2.66 1.94 -8.19
N ASP A 86 2.61 0.84 -8.92
CA ASP A 86 2.52 0.84 -10.38
C ASP A 86 1.20 1.49 -10.84
N ASN A 87 0.08 1.11 -10.22
CA ASN A 87 -1.21 1.76 -10.47
C ASN A 87 -1.21 3.25 -10.08
N ARG A 88 -0.55 3.60 -8.98
CA ARG A 88 -0.39 4.99 -8.55
C ARG A 88 0.44 5.83 -9.54
N ILE A 89 1.43 5.22 -10.20
CA ILE A 89 2.18 5.90 -11.28
C ILE A 89 1.27 6.18 -12.48
N LEU A 90 0.42 5.23 -12.86
CA LEU A 90 -0.55 5.40 -13.94
C LEU A 90 -1.57 6.49 -13.57
N SER A 91 -2.14 6.42 -12.36
CA SER A 91 -3.16 7.37 -11.90
C SER A 91 -2.62 8.80 -11.77
N ASP A 92 -1.45 8.99 -11.17
CA ASP A 92 -0.94 10.33 -10.85
C ASP A 92 -0.27 11.01 -12.05
N TYR A 93 0.36 10.24 -12.95
CA TYR A 93 1.27 10.80 -13.95
C TYR A 93 0.91 10.48 -15.40
N LYS A 94 0.02 9.53 -15.69
CA LYS A 94 -0.36 9.14 -17.05
C LYS A 94 -1.78 9.57 -17.37
N LEU A 95 -1.95 10.86 -17.71
CA LEU A 95 -3.27 11.43 -18.06
C LEU A 95 -3.85 10.91 -19.37
N SER A 96 -3.03 10.32 -20.25
CA SER A 96 -3.47 9.68 -21.49
C SER A 96 -3.88 8.22 -21.30
N HIS A 97 -3.92 7.72 -20.06
CA HIS A 97 -4.32 6.36 -19.72
C HIS A 97 -5.54 6.43 -18.81
N ASP A 98 -6.66 5.88 -19.24
CA ASP A 98 -7.92 5.96 -18.51
C ASP A 98 -7.90 5.06 -17.28
N MET A 99 -8.25 5.62 -16.12
CA MET A 99 -8.52 4.84 -14.90
C MET A 99 -10.03 4.66 -14.75
N ASN A 100 -10.45 3.45 -14.40
CA ASN A 100 -11.86 3.12 -14.22
C ASN A 100 -12.18 2.62 -12.81
N GLU A 101 -13.47 2.36 -12.56
CA GLU A 101 -13.98 1.87 -11.28
C GLU A 101 -13.32 0.57 -10.83
N THR A 102 -13.02 -0.34 -11.76
CA THR A 102 -12.38 -1.61 -11.44
C THR A 102 -10.94 -1.40 -10.95
N ASP A 103 -10.19 -0.48 -11.56
CA ASP A 103 -8.84 -0.16 -11.11
C ASP A 103 -8.85 0.42 -9.68
N ALA A 104 -9.77 1.35 -9.42
CA ALA A 104 -9.95 1.93 -8.09
C ALA A 104 -10.35 0.87 -7.05
N ARG A 105 -11.32 0.02 -7.37
CA ARG A 105 -11.78 -1.07 -6.50
C ARG A 105 -10.66 -2.06 -6.19
N VAL A 106 -9.85 -2.43 -7.18
CA VAL A 106 -8.70 -3.32 -7.00
C VAL A 106 -7.65 -2.68 -6.10
N ALA A 107 -7.34 -1.39 -6.27
CA ALA A 107 -6.39 -0.68 -5.43
C ALA A 107 -6.88 -0.58 -3.97
N ILE A 108 -8.14 -0.20 -3.74
CA ILE A 108 -8.73 -0.14 -2.39
C ILE A 108 -8.72 -1.52 -1.73
N THR A 109 -9.15 -2.55 -2.45
CA THR A 109 -9.18 -3.93 -1.92
C THR A 109 -7.77 -4.44 -1.59
N THR A 110 -6.78 -4.13 -2.42
CA THR A 110 -5.39 -4.52 -2.17
C THR A 110 -4.83 -3.77 -0.95
N SER A 111 -5.16 -2.50 -0.78
CA SER A 111 -4.79 -1.73 0.41
C SER A 111 -5.41 -2.30 1.68
N LYS A 112 -6.69 -2.70 1.66
CA LYS A 112 -7.34 -3.41 2.78
C LYS A 112 -6.62 -4.71 3.15
N LYS A 113 -6.23 -5.51 2.15
CA LYS A 113 -5.45 -6.74 2.37
C LYS A 113 -4.08 -6.47 3.01
N VAL A 114 -3.44 -5.35 2.68
CA VAL A 114 -2.20 -4.93 3.35
C VAL A 114 -2.45 -4.66 4.84
N PHE A 115 -3.53 -3.96 5.19
CA PHE A 115 -3.90 -3.69 6.59
C PHE A 115 -4.20 -4.98 7.37
N GLU A 116 -4.95 -5.91 6.76
CA GLU A 116 -5.22 -7.23 7.33
C GLU A 116 -3.91 -7.98 7.60
N LYS A 117 -3.01 -8.02 6.62
CA LYS A 117 -1.71 -8.69 6.72
C LYS A 117 -0.84 -8.11 7.83
N ILE A 118 -0.72 -6.79 7.92
CA ILE A 118 0.03 -6.12 8.98
C ILE A 118 -0.59 -6.41 10.35
N THR A 119 -1.91 -6.46 10.44
CA THR A 119 -2.62 -6.81 11.68
C THR A 119 -2.31 -8.25 12.11
N GLU A 120 -2.31 -9.21 11.18
CA GLU A 120 -1.97 -10.62 11.45
C GLU A 120 -0.52 -10.77 11.90
N MET A 121 0.42 -10.13 11.19
CA MET A 121 1.84 -10.15 11.48
C MET A 121 2.16 -9.56 12.87
N THR A 122 1.50 -8.46 13.23
CA THR A 122 1.72 -7.77 14.51
C THR A 122 1.06 -8.48 15.70
N LYS A 123 -0.09 -9.14 15.51
CA LYS A 123 -0.73 -9.97 16.55
C LYS A 123 0.07 -11.23 16.85
N SER A 124 0.65 -11.86 15.83
CA SER A 124 1.48 -13.06 15.97
C SER A 124 2.79 -12.83 16.74
N LYS A 125 3.09 -11.57 17.08
CA LYS A 125 4.24 -11.14 17.90
C LYS A 125 4.00 -11.28 19.41
N ILE A 126 2.75 -11.52 19.84
CA ILE A 126 2.34 -11.59 21.26
C ILE A 126 2.17 -13.05 21.74
N ALA A 127 2.36 -14.03 20.86
CA ALA A 127 2.27 -15.45 21.19
C ALA A 127 3.65 -16.09 21.45
#